data_AF-A0ABC8BVU3-F1
#
_entry.id   AF-A0ABC8BVU3-F1
#
_cell.length_a   1.000
_cell.length_b   1.000
_cell.length_c   1.000
_cell.angle_alpha   90.00
_cell.angle_beta   90.00
_cell.angle_gamma   90.00
#
_symmetry.space_group_name_H-M   'P 1'
#
loop_
_entity.id
_entity.type
_entity.pdbx_description
1 polymer ?
#
loop_
_entity_poly.entity_id
_entity_poly.type
_entity_poly.pdbx_seq_one_letter_code
_entity_poly.pdbx_strand_id
1 'polypeptide(L)'
;MNTDDGYAPVLTTKTRKGRFSAPMAARMCRARKHSARVVLALPGAHRYPFQDGSIADMARRAARVGGFLSGTPLLDSWIYTSTAHRVPPLDVRSPQRWIGDWAALPKESLLPRDGEPRNLLLRNADEFSLFGPEDAAAAINEISRGVSDDGEPTLVLFFVYALRSEGTHLASALDGAAGKNVFWQFFGDTSDGGSALSHLDALRAEAPHIRNVGLYNGWDRIQETPEYLFYRGVLGPFARWQARRSPSTA
;
A
#
# COMPACT_ATOMS: atom_id res chain seq x y z
N MET A 1 30.73 41.12 -9.47
CA MET A 1 31.34 39.96 -10.13
C MET A 1 30.81 38.74 -9.41
N ASN A 2 29.91 38.01 -10.07
CA ASN A 2 29.20 36.83 -9.56
C ASN A 2 30.12 35.62 -9.51
N THR A 3 30.07 34.85 -8.42
CA THR A 3 30.26 33.39 -8.42
C THR A 3 29.48 32.84 -7.22
N ASP A 4 28.19 32.59 -7.46
CA ASP A 4 27.29 31.86 -6.57
C ASP A 4 27.40 30.39 -6.98
N ASP A 5 28.23 29.64 -6.26
CA ASP A 5 28.43 28.21 -6.51
C ASP A 5 27.21 27.45 -5.97
N GLY A 6 26.39 26.99 -6.90
CA GLY A 6 25.15 26.29 -6.65
C GLY A 6 25.33 25.08 -5.73
N TYR A 7 24.67 25.14 -4.59
CA TYR A 7 24.46 23.99 -3.72
C TYR A 7 23.43 23.05 -4.37
N ALA A 8 23.90 22.20 -5.28
CA ALA A 8 23.13 21.07 -5.78
C ALA A 8 22.99 20.04 -4.66
N PRO A 9 21.78 19.64 -4.25
CA PRO A 9 21.64 18.54 -3.32
C PRO A 9 22.13 17.27 -4.01
N VAL A 10 23.16 16.65 -3.43
CA VAL A 10 23.66 15.34 -3.80
C VAL A 10 22.50 14.35 -3.64
N LEU A 11 21.87 14.01 -4.76
CA LEU A 11 21.03 12.83 -4.89
C LEU A 11 21.95 11.64 -4.60
N THR A 12 21.89 11.18 -3.35
CA THR A 12 22.59 9.99 -2.90
C THR A 12 22.19 8.83 -3.82
N THR A 13 23.15 8.42 -4.63
CA THR A 13 23.14 7.24 -5.48
C THR A 13 23.13 5.98 -4.60
N LYS A 14 22.00 5.70 -3.97
CA LYS A 14 21.57 4.36 -3.57
C LYS A 14 20.38 4.05 -4.49
N THR A 15 20.34 3.02 -5.35
CA THR A 15 20.83 1.67 -5.14
C THR A 15 20.68 0.85 -6.43
N ARG A 16 21.68 0.02 -6.76
CA ARG A 16 21.55 -1.16 -7.64
C ARG A 16 20.97 -2.38 -6.89
N LYS A 17 20.34 -2.20 -5.72
CA LYS A 17 19.65 -3.26 -4.97
C LYS A 17 18.25 -3.49 -5.56
N GLY A 18 17.77 -4.73 -5.57
CA GLY A 18 16.33 -5.00 -5.74
C GLY A 18 15.82 -5.47 -7.10
N ARG A 19 16.55 -5.24 -8.21
CA ARG A 19 16.00 -5.50 -9.56
C ARG A 19 15.53 -6.95 -9.78
N PHE A 20 16.16 -7.92 -9.13
CA PHE A 20 15.80 -9.34 -9.24
C PHE A 20 14.99 -9.88 -8.06
N SER A 21 14.78 -9.07 -7.02
CA SER A 21 14.16 -9.52 -5.77
C SER A 21 12.69 -9.91 -5.95
N ALA A 22 11.91 -9.10 -6.68
CA ALA A 22 10.51 -9.39 -6.96
C ALA A 22 10.32 -10.62 -7.87
N PRO A 23 10.98 -10.72 -9.04
CA PRO A 23 10.89 -11.94 -9.87
C PRO A 23 11.33 -13.22 -9.16
N MET A 24 12.39 -13.14 -8.32
CA MET A 24 12.86 -14.28 -7.53
C MET A 24 11.84 -14.70 -6.47
N ALA A 25 11.32 -13.74 -5.69
CA ALA A 25 10.28 -14.00 -4.70
C ALA A 25 9.03 -14.60 -5.35
N ALA A 26 8.62 -14.09 -6.51
CA ALA A 26 7.48 -14.60 -7.25
C ALA A 26 7.67 -16.06 -7.68
N ARG A 27 8.86 -16.40 -8.23
CA ARG A 27 9.19 -17.78 -8.60
C ARG A 27 9.12 -18.72 -7.39
N MET A 28 9.70 -18.31 -6.26
CA MET A 28 9.68 -19.11 -5.04
C MET A 28 8.27 -19.29 -4.46
N CYS A 29 7.42 -18.27 -4.58
CA CYS A 29 6.03 -18.31 -4.14
C CYS A 29 5.10 -18.97 -5.16
N ARG A 30 5.61 -19.37 -6.34
CA ARG A 30 4.82 -19.84 -7.48
C ARG A 30 3.73 -18.84 -7.91
N ALA A 31 3.98 -17.55 -7.71
CA ALA A 31 3.10 -16.49 -8.17
C ALA A 31 3.17 -16.41 -9.70
N ARG A 32 2.00 -16.31 -10.34
CA ARG A 32 1.88 -16.23 -11.80
C ARG A 32 2.04 -14.76 -12.24
N LYS A 33 2.60 -14.54 -13.43
CA LYS A 33 2.61 -13.20 -14.04
C LYS A 33 1.23 -12.88 -14.59
N HIS A 34 0.86 -11.59 -14.63
CA HIS A 34 -0.40 -11.12 -15.21
C HIS A 34 -1.63 -11.90 -14.70
N SER A 35 -1.64 -12.20 -13.39
CA SER A 35 -2.64 -13.04 -12.75
C SER A 35 -3.52 -12.29 -11.77
N ALA A 36 -3.34 -10.97 -11.64
CA ALA A 36 -4.10 -10.16 -10.70
C ALA A 36 -4.05 -8.66 -11.02
N ARG A 37 -5.15 -7.97 -10.73
CA ARG A 37 -5.16 -6.52 -10.54
C ARG A 37 -4.44 -6.17 -9.23
N VAL A 38 -3.69 -5.07 -9.21
CA VAL A 38 -3.04 -4.57 -7.99
C VAL A 38 -3.59 -3.20 -7.64
N VAL A 39 -4.04 -3.06 -6.39
CA VAL A 39 -4.54 -1.81 -5.81
C VAL A 39 -3.59 -1.39 -4.69
N LEU A 40 -3.23 -0.12 -4.64
CA LEU A 40 -2.45 0.48 -3.56
C LEU A 40 -3.36 1.35 -2.69
N ALA A 41 -3.41 1.11 -1.39
CA ALA A 41 -4.11 1.95 -0.42
C ALA A 41 -3.13 2.52 0.61
N LEU A 42 -3.07 3.85 0.72
CA LEU A 42 -2.11 4.59 1.54
C LEU A 42 -2.83 5.41 2.62
N PRO A 43 -2.29 5.46 3.85
CA PRO A 43 -2.87 6.27 4.91
C PRO A 43 -2.64 7.76 4.66
N GLY A 44 -3.67 8.57 4.83
CA GLY A 44 -3.65 10.04 4.69
C GLY A 44 -3.79 10.81 6.01
N ALA A 45 -4.11 10.11 7.11
CA ALA A 45 -4.36 10.71 8.43
C ALA A 45 -3.10 11.25 9.12
N HIS A 46 -1.92 10.84 8.67
CA HIS A 46 -0.66 11.24 9.26
C HIS A 46 0.26 11.87 8.22
N ARG A 47 0.89 12.99 8.60
CA ARG A 47 1.82 13.70 7.72
C ARG A 47 3.21 13.07 7.70
N TYR A 48 3.67 12.57 8.84
CA TYR A 48 5.02 12.03 9.01
C TYR A 48 5.40 10.94 7.98
N PRO A 49 4.53 9.97 7.63
CA PRO A 49 4.86 8.91 6.67
C PRO A 49 5.12 9.41 5.23
N PHE A 50 4.59 10.58 4.90
CA PHE A 50 4.91 11.24 3.63
C PHE A 50 6.26 11.97 3.68
N GLN A 51 6.68 12.44 4.86
CA GLN A 51 7.90 13.22 5.05
C GLN A 51 9.14 12.35 5.32
N ASP A 52 8.97 11.23 6.00
CA ASP A 52 10.04 10.26 6.28
C ASP A 52 10.32 9.34 5.07
N GLY A 53 9.45 9.37 4.05
CA GLY A 53 9.54 8.59 2.83
C GLY A 53 8.99 7.16 2.92
N SER A 54 8.27 6.79 3.98
CA SER A 54 7.63 5.49 4.17
C SER A 54 6.61 5.22 3.07
N ILE A 55 5.71 6.17 2.82
CA ILE A 55 4.69 6.07 1.77
C ILE A 55 5.34 6.03 0.38
N ALA A 56 6.39 6.84 0.15
CA ALA A 56 7.15 6.81 -1.08
C ALA A 56 7.83 5.45 -1.33
N ASP A 57 8.37 4.80 -0.28
CA ASP A 57 8.96 3.46 -0.39
C ASP A 57 7.92 2.38 -0.67
N MET A 58 6.77 2.45 0.00
CA MET A 58 5.65 1.56 -0.27
C MET A 58 5.17 1.68 -1.72
N ALA A 59 5.00 2.89 -2.24
CA ALA A 59 4.60 3.12 -3.63
C ALA A 59 5.63 2.55 -4.63
N ARG A 60 6.94 2.69 -4.36
CA ARG A 60 7.99 2.05 -5.19
C ARG A 60 7.84 0.53 -5.20
N ARG A 61 7.65 -0.09 -4.04
CA ARG A 61 7.50 -1.54 -3.91
C ARG A 61 6.20 -2.03 -4.55
N ALA A 62 5.11 -1.29 -4.40
CA ALA A 62 3.83 -1.55 -5.05
C ALA A 62 3.99 -1.54 -6.58
N ALA A 63 4.69 -0.55 -7.15
CA ALA A 63 4.99 -0.54 -8.58
C ALA A 63 5.75 -1.78 -9.04
N ARG A 64 6.66 -2.32 -8.22
CA ARG A 64 7.39 -3.58 -8.52
C ARG A 64 6.49 -4.80 -8.47
N VAL A 65 5.59 -4.89 -7.48
CA VAL A 65 4.60 -5.96 -7.38
C VAL A 65 3.63 -5.90 -8.57
N GLY A 66 3.11 -4.72 -8.85
CA GLY A 66 2.21 -4.46 -9.97
C GLY A 66 2.83 -4.76 -11.33
N GLY A 67 4.08 -4.37 -11.56
CA GLY A 67 4.80 -4.71 -12.81
C GLY A 67 5.03 -6.21 -13.01
N PHE A 68 4.88 -7.04 -11.98
CA PHE A 68 4.93 -8.50 -12.08
C PHE A 68 3.53 -9.12 -12.20
N LEU A 69 2.59 -8.71 -11.34
CA LEU A 69 1.27 -9.34 -11.21
C LEU A 69 0.22 -8.79 -12.18
N SER A 70 0.27 -7.49 -12.49
CA SER A 70 -0.76 -6.83 -13.30
C SER A 70 -0.55 -7.05 -14.79
N GLY A 71 -1.63 -7.29 -15.52
CA GLY A 71 -1.67 -7.22 -16.98
C GLY A 71 -1.54 -5.80 -17.55
N THR A 72 -1.69 -4.78 -16.70
CA THR A 72 -1.67 -3.37 -17.10
C THR A 72 -0.55 -2.61 -16.38
N PRO A 73 -0.03 -1.51 -16.97
CA PRO A 73 0.99 -0.70 -16.31
C PRO A 73 0.44 0.24 -15.23
N LEU A 74 -0.88 0.25 -14.99
CA LEU A 74 -1.55 1.20 -14.10
C LEU A 74 -2.10 0.49 -12.87
N LEU A 75 -1.73 1.00 -11.69
CA LEU A 75 -2.24 0.51 -10.41
C LEU A 75 -3.27 1.50 -9.90
N ASP A 76 -4.47 1.02 -9.61
CA ASP A 76 -5.44 1.82 -8.86
C ASP A 76 -4.83 2.20 -7.51
N SER A 77 -4.91 3.48 -7.20
CA SER A 77 -4.27 4.03 -6.02
C SER A 77 -5.30 4.83 -5.23
N TRP A 78 -5.26 4.65 -3.92
CA TRP A 78 -6.17 5.24 -2.96
C TRP A 78 -5.41 5.88 -1.82
N ILE A 79 -5.94 6.98 -1.33
CA ILE A 79 -5.56 7.58 -0.06
C ILE A 79 -6.76 7.49 0.87
N TYR A 80 -6.56 7.00 2.09
CA TYR A 80 -7.64 6.85 3.06
C TYR A 80 -7.41 7.68 4.32
N THR A 81 -8.48 8.31 4.78
CA THR A 81 -8.61 9.05 6.03
C THR A 81 -9.88 8.52 6.71
N SER A 82 -10.86 9.37 7.02
CA SER A 82 -12.22 8.95 7.42
C SER A 82 -13.01 8.36 6.25
N THR A 83 -12.59 8.69 5.03
CA THR A 83 -13.10 8.14 3.77
C THR A 83 -11.94 7.71 2.87
N ALA A 84 -12.21 6.92 1.84
CA ALA A 84 -11.21 6.56 0.84
C ALA A 84 -11.40 7.34 -0.46
N HIS A 85 -10.31 7.93 -0.94
CA HIS A 85 -10.28 8.77 -2.12
C HIS A 85 -9.42 8.11 -3.19
N ARG A 86 -9.97 7.98 -4.41
CA ARG A 86 -9.17 7.58 -5.56
C ARG A 86 -8.25 8.72 -5.95
N VAL A 87 -6.97 8.42 -6.09
CA VAL A 87 -6.00 9.33 -6.70
C VAL A 87 -5.68 8.83 -8.12
N PRO A 88 -5.02 9.64 -8.98
CA PRO A 88 -4.57 9.17 -10.28
C PRO A 88 -3.82 7.84 -10.16
N PRO A 89 -3.97 6.91 -11.11
CA PRO A 89 -3.33 5.61 -11.03
C PRO A 89 -1.80 5.74 -11.07
N LEU A 90 -1.13 4.86 -10.32
CA LEU A 90 0.33 4.75 -10.30
C LEU A 90 0.80 4.02 -11.57
N ASP A 91 1.53 4.70 -12.45
CA ASP A 91 2.18 4.08 -13.61
C ASP A 91 3.49 3.40 -13.20
N VAL A 92 3.53 2.06 -13.30
CA VAL A 92 4.72 1.26 -12.92
C VAL A 92 5.95 1.55 -13.77
N ARG A 93 5.78 2.14 -14.95
CA ARG A 93 6.88 2.50 -15.87
C ARG A 93 7.57 3.79 -15.46
N SER A 94 6.87 4.66 -14.74
CA SER A 94 7.38 5.98 -14.32
C SER A 94 6.93 6.37 -12.90
N PRO A 95 7.14 5.51 -11.88
CA PRO A 95 6.57 5.69 -10.56
C PRO A 95 7.08 6.95 -9.84
N GLN A 96 8.26 7.47 -10.20
CA GLN A 96 8.89 8.60 -9.51
C GLN A 96 8.07 9.88 -9.60
N ARG A 97 7.45 10.15 -10.75
CA ARG A 97 6.59 11.34 -10.91
C ARG A 97 5.39 11.25 -9.99
N TRP A 98 4.67 10.14 -10.05
CA TRP A 98 3.53 9.88 -9.19
C TRP A 98 3.90 9.97 -7.70
N ILE A 99 5.06 9.42 -7.32
CA ILE A 99 5.54 9.47 -5.94
C ILE A 99 5.76 10.92 -5.47
N GLY A 100 6.37 11.76 -6.30
CA GLY A 100 6.60 13.17 -5.98
C GLY A 100 5.31 13.97 -5.82
N ASP A 101 4.25 13.57 -6.52
CA ASP A 101 2.95 14.25 -6.52
C ASP A 101 2.03 13.77 -5.38
N TRP A 102 2.04 12.46 -5.06
CA TRP A 102 1.02 11.82 -4.21
C TRP A 102 1.56 11.07 -2.99
N ALA A 103 2.86 10.80 -2.92
CA ALA A 103 3.44 9.86 -1.94
C ALA A 103 4.61 10.45 -1.13
N ALA A 104 4.97 11.70 -1.37
CA ALA A 104 6.08 12.37 -0.72
C ALA A 104 5.72 13.82 -0.41
N LEU A 105 6.01 14.25 0.81
CA LEU A 105 5.92 15.64 1.22
C LEU A 105 7.29 16.15 1.64
N PRO A 106 7.61 17.42 1.36
CA PRO A 106 8.82 18.01 1.91
C PRO A 106 8.76 17.97 3.44
N LYS A 107 9.91 17.72 4.08
CA LYS A 107 10.06 18.04 5.51
C LYS A 107 9.78 19.52 5.69
N GLU A 108 9.05 19.87 6.74
CA GLU A 108 8.73 21.26 7.04
C GLU A 108 9.99 22.11 7.03
N SER A 109 9.95 23.21 6.28
CA SER A 109 10.89 24.30 6.49
C SER A 109 10.34 25.11 7.67
N LEU A 110 11.21 25.46 8.62
CA LEU A 110 10.85 26.33 9.76
C LEU A 110 10.48 27.77 9.32
N LEU A 111 10.62 28.07 8.02
CA LEU A 111 10.26 29.36 7.43
C LEU A 111 8.90 29.22 6.72
N PRO A 112 7.96 30.17 6.93
CA PRO A 112 6.74 30.23 6.14
C PRO A 112 7.12 30.28 4.66
N ARG A 113 6.56 29.38 3.85
CA ARG A 113 6.61 29.50 2.40
C ARG A 113 5.35 30.22 1.95
N ASP A 114 5.52 31.46 1.49
CA ASP A 114 4.47 32.13 0.73
C ASP A 114 4.30 31.43 -0.63
N GLY A 115 3.08 30.96 -0.92
CA GLY A 115 2.69 30.42 -2.22
C GLY A 115 1.91 29.11 -2.17
N GLU A 116 1.16 28.85 -3.24
CA GLU A 116 0.38 27.63 -3.44
C GLU A 116 1.23 26.36 -3.29
N PRO A 117 0.75 25.31 -2.60
CA PRO A 117 1.46 24.04 -2.49
C PRO A 117 1.79 23.52 -3.88
N ARG A 118 3.07 23.24 -4.19
CA ARG A 118 3.45 22.70 -5.50
C ARG A 118 3.07 21.22 -5.67
N ASN A 119 2.96 20.51 -4.56
CA ASN A 119 2.67 19.08 -4.53
C ASN A 119 1.15 18.83 -4.63
N LEU A 120 0.74 17.90 -5.49
CA LEU A 120 -0.67 17.66 -5.79
C LEU A 120 -1.44 17.12 -4.58
N LEU A 121 -0.82 16.30 -3.73
CA LEU A 121 -1.45 15.83 -2.50
C LEU A 121 -1.89 17.00 -1.61
N LEU A 122 -1.02 18.00 -1.38
CA LEU A 122 -1.36 19.16 -0.55
C LEU A 122 -2.39 20.09 -1.19
N ARG A 123 -2.40 20.20 -2.53
CA ARG A 123 -3.44 20.99 -3.24
C ARG A 123 -4.84 20.41 -3.05
N ASN A 124 -4.95 19.09 -2.82
CA ASN A 124 -6.22 18.39 -2.63
C ASN A 124 -6.39 17.96 -1.16
N ALA A 125 -5.70 18.62 -0.22
CA ALA A 125 -5.71 18.21 1.19
C ALA A 125 -7.12 18.25 1.80
N ASP A 126 -7.89 19.29 1.50
CA ASP A 126 -9.27 19.46 1.98
C ASP A 126 -10.20 18.40 1.36
N GLU A 127 -10.09 18.15 0.05
CA GLU A 127 -10.89 17.13 -0.65
C GLU A 127 -10.68 15.74 -0.05
N PHE A 128 -9.44 15.41 0.33
CA PHE A 128 -9.08 14.10 0.88
C PHE A 128 -9.16 14.05 2.41
N SER A 129 -9.55 15.15 3.05
CA SER A 129 -9.55 15.31 4.51
C SER A 129 -8.21 14.88 5.13
N LEU A 130 -7.10 15.24 4.49
CA LEU A 130 -5.76 14.86 4.93
C LEU A 130 -5.49 15.35 6.34
N PHE A 131 -4.75 14.53 7.09
CA PHE A 131 -4.39 14.82 8.47
C PHE A 131 -5.59 14.91 9.42
N GLY A 132 -6.75 14.42 8.99
CA GLY A 132 -7.94 14.20 9.80
C GLY A 132 -7.99 12.79 10.42
N PRO A 133 -9.17 12.37 10.91
CA PRO A 133 -9.39 11.03 11.46
C PRO A 133 -9.12 9.91 10.44
N GLU A 134 -8.86 8.70 10.93
CA GLU A 134 -8.61 7.50 10.12
C GLU A 134 -9.70 6.45 10.36
N ASP A 135 -10.26 5.89 9.28
CA ASP A 135 -11.19 4.76 9.29
C ASP A 135 -10.81 3.75 8.17
N ALA A 136 -10.03 2.73 8.54
CA ALA A 136 -9.64 1.68 7.62
C ALA A 136 -10.83 0.78 7.20
N ALA A 137 -11.88 0.65 8.02
CA ALA A 137 -13.05 -0.15 7.69
C ALA A 137 -13.86 0.52 6.56
N ALA A 138 -14.03 1.84 6.62
CA ALA A 138 -14.62 2.63 5.53
C ALA A 138 -13.82 2.46 4.23
N ALA A 139 -12.50 2.47 4.30
CA ALA A 139 -11.63 2.28 3.14
C ALA A 139 -11.76 0.88 2.53
N ILE A 140 -11.78 -0.17 3.35
CA ILE A 140 -12.01 -1.55 2.88
C ILE A 140 -13.37 -1.66 2.20
N ASN A 141 -14.42 -1.12 2.80
CA ASN A 141 -15.76 -1.15 2.24
C ASN A 141 -15.82 -0.45 0.88
N GLU A 142 -15.24 0.74 0.76
CA GLU A 142 -15.22 1.52 -0.48
C GLU A 142 -14.41 0.82 -1.58
N ILE A 143 -13.19 0.39 -1.28
CA ILE A 143 -12.35 -0.33 -2.25
C ILE A 143 -13.06 -1.63 -2.69
N SER A 144 -13.71 -2.34 -1.76
CA SER A 144 -14.44 -3.58 -2.03
C SER A 144 -15.65 -3.40 -2.96
N ARG A 145 -16.21 -2.20 -3.08
CA ARG A 145 -17.30 -1.92 -4.03
C ARG A 145 -16.82 -1.93 -5.49
N GLY A 146 -15.54 -1.61 -5.71
CA GLY A 146 -14.91 -1.60 -7.03
C GLY A 146 -14.24 -2.92 -7.45
N VAL A 147 -14.41 -3.98 -6.66
CA VAL A 147 -13.89 -5.33 -6.97
C VAL A 147 -14.96 -6.10 -7.72
N SER A 148 -14.59 -6.69 -8.86
CA SER A 148 -15.46 -7.59 -9.63
C SER A 148 -15.35 -9.02 -9.09
N ASP A 149 -16.48 -9.66 -8.82
CA ASP A 149 -16.50 -11.05 -8.34
C ASP A 149 -16.06 -12.04 -9.41
N ASP A 150 -16.44 -11.80 -10.68
CA ASP A 150 -16.13 -12.67 -11.84
C ASP A 150 -14.86 -12.25 -12.60
N GLY A 151 -14.18 -11.19 -12.14
CA GLY A 151 -13.01 -10.63 -12.81
C GLY A 151 -11.67 -11.29 -12.45
N GLU A 152 -10.58 -10.66 -12.87
CA GLU A 152 -9.24 -11.02 -12.38
C GLU A 152 -9.16 -10.80 -10.85
N PRO A 153 -8.49 -11.71 -10.10
CA PRO A 153 -8.30 -11.53 -8.67
C PRO A 153 -7.62 -10.20 -8.35
N THR A 154 -8.07 -9.51 -7.31
CA THR A 154 -7.49 -8.24 -6.89
C THR A 154 -6.58 -8.44 -5.68
N LEU A 155 -5.33 -7.98 -5.76
CA LEU A 155 -4.44 -7.83 -4.62
C LEU A 155 -4.46 -6.38 -4.14
N VAL A 156 -4.96 -6.13 -2.92
CA VAL A 156 -4.89 -4.82 -2.29
C VAL A 156 -3.66 -4.79 -1.38
N LEU A 157 -2.73 -3.88 -1.68
CA LEU A 157 -1.61 -3.54 -0.83
C LEU A 157 -2.05 -2.40 0.10
N PHE A 158 -2.40 -2.74 1.34
CA PHE A 158 -2.98 -1.82 2.31
C PHE A 158 -1.93 -1.41 3.33
N PHE A 159 -1.41 -0.19 3.22
CA PHE A 159 -0.39 0.31 4.15
C PHE A 159 -1.05 0.94 5.37
N VAL A 160 -0.49 0.63 6.54
CA VAL A 160 -0.93 1.10 7.86
C VAL A 160 0.26 1.76 8.55
N TYR A 161 0.03 2.86 9.26
CA TYR A 161 1.10 3.57 9.98
C TYR A 161 0.88 3.68 11.49
N ALA A 162 -0.35 3.91 11.94
CA ALA A 162 -0.69 3.98 13.37
C ALA A 162 -2.19 3.77 13.54
N LEU A 163 -2.70 2.61 13.12
CA LEU A 163 -4.15 2.39 13.01
C LEU A 163 -4.82 2.41 14.38
N ARG A 164 -5.64 3.44 14.61
CA ARG A 164 -6.45 3.64 15.83
C ARG A 164 -7.91 3.21 15.68
N SER A 165 -8.26 2.56 14.58
CA SER A 165 -9.63 2.09 14.32
C SER A 165 -10.12 1.18 15.45
N GLU A 166 -11.39 1.33 15.82
CA GLU A 166 -12.06 0.35 16.68
C GLU A 166 -12.00 -1.03 16.02
N GLY A 167 -11.46 -2.03 16.73
CA GLY A 167 -11.20 -3.35 16.17
C GLY A 167 -12.46 -4.03 15.60
N THR A 168 -13.64 -3.77 16.17
CA THR A 168 -14.92 -4.35 15.74
C THR A 168 -15.34 -3.89 14.33
N HIS A 169 -15.16 -2.61 14.00
CA HIS A 169 -15.48 -2.09 12.67
C HIS A 169 -14.59 -2.70 11.59
N LEU A 170 -13.30 -2.81 11.88
CA LEU A 170 -12.35 -3.42 10.95
C LEU A 170 -12.65 -4.91 10.74
N ALA A 171 -12.93 -5.65 11.82
CA ALA A 171 -13.32 -7.05 11.72
C ALA A 171 -14.58 -7.24 10.86
N SER A 172 -15.61 -6.41 11.05
CA SER A 172 -16.84 -6.47 10.25
C SER A 172 -16.60 -6.15 8.76
N ALA A 173 -15.74 -5.18 8.45
CA ALA A 173 -15.39 -4.88 7.06
C ALA A 173 -14.61 -6.03 6.39
N LEU A 174 -13.70 -6.66 7.12
CA LEU A 174 -12.95 -7.84 6.64
C LEU A 174 -13.88 -9.04 6.42
N ASP A 175 -14.82 -9.25 7.34
CA ASP A 175 -15.86 -10.28 7.25
C ASP A 175 -16.73 -10.09 5.99
N GLY A 176 -17.25 -8.88 5.78
CA GLY A 176 -18.03 -8.53 4.59
C GLY A 176 -17.25 -8.64 3.28
N ALA A 177 -15.92 -8.51 3.32
CA ALA A 177 -15.05 -8.68 2.17
C ALA A 177 -14.55 -10.12 1.97
N ALA A 178 -14.83 -11.06 2.88
CA ALA A 178 -14.22 -12.40 2.89
C ALA A 178 -14.56 -13.24 1.64
N GLY A 179 -15.79 -13.11 1.12
CA GLY A 179 -16.25 -13.83 -0.07
C GLY A 179 -15.78 -13.25 -1.40
N LYS A 180 -15.35 -11.98 -1.42
CA LYS A 180 -15.04 -11.24 -2.64
C LYS A 180 -13.76 -11.75 -3.31
N ASN A 181 -13.59 -11.43 -4.60
CA ASN A 181 -12.39 -11.78 -5.37
C ASN A 181 -11.21 -10.81 -5.11
N VAL A 182 -10.95 -10.56 -3.82
CA VAL A 182 -9.92 -9.65 -3.34
C VAL A 182 -9.10 -10.32 -2.25
N PHE A 183 -7.80 -10.08 -2.23
CA PHE A 183 -6.90 -10.42 -1.15
C PHE A 183 -6.32 -9.14 -0.55
N TRP A 184 -6.51 -8.96 0.76
CA TRP A 184 -6.01 -7.82 1.52
C TRP A 184 -4.66 -8.17 2.13
N GLN A 185 -3.61 -7.54 1.63
CA GLN A 185 -2.29 -7.63 2.25
C GLN A 185 -2.00 -6.33 3.00
N PHE A 186 -2.09 -6.41 4.33
CA PHE A 186 -1.75 -5.33 5.24
C PHE A 186 -0.25 -5.26 5.51
N PHE A 187 0.24 -4.04 5.73
CA PHE A 187 1.64 -3.72 6.01
C PHE A 187 1.76 -2.60 7.01
N GLY A 188 2.89 -2.57 7.72
CA GLY A 188 3.26 -1.47 8.59
C GLY A 188 2.90 -1.74 10.04
N ASP A 189 2.92 -0.68 10.83
CA ASP A 189 2.83 -0.81 12.28
C ASP A 189 1.39 -1.05 12.73
N THR A 190 1.17 -2.18 13.39
CA THR A 190 -0.10 -2.58 14.02
C THR A 190 0.06 -2.78 15.53
N SER A 191 1.19 -2.34 16.11
CA SER A 191 1.60 -2.65 17.48
C SER A 191 0.79 -1.92 18.57
N ASP A 192 0.02 -0.90 18.22
CA ASP A 192 -0.89 -0.20 19.15
C ASP A 192 -2.03 -1.10 19.72
N GLY A 193 -2.11 -2.38 19.31
CA GLY A 193 -2.81 -3.46 20.02
C GLY A 193 -4.35 -3.44 19.97
N GLY A 194 -4.96 -2.33 19.55
CA GLY A 194 -6.41 -2.16 19.46
C GLY A 194 -7.06 -2.60 18.14
N SER A 195 -6.26 -3.01 17.15
CA SER A 195 -6.76 -3.37 15.82
C SER A 195 -7.04 -4.87 15.68
N ALA A 196 -8.07 -5.22 14.91
CA ALA A 196 -8.34 -6.61 14.51
C ALA A 196 -7.17 -7.26 13.74
N LEU A 197 -6.26 -6.46 13.17
CA LEU A 197 -5.05 -6.96 12.51
C LEU A 197 -4.04 -7.50 13.52
N SER A 198 -3.89 -6.85 14.67
CA SER A 198 -3.00 -7.27 15.75
C SER A 198 -3.43 -8.64 16.32
N HIS A 199 -4.72 -8.96 16.20
CA HIS A 199 -5.35 -10.21 16.64
C HIS A 199 -5.88 -11.05 15.47
N LEU A 200 -5.27 -10.97 14.29
CA LEU A 200 -5.79 -11.61 13.07
C LEU A 200 -6.00 -13.12 13.22
N ASP A 201 -5.16 -13.81 14.00
CA ASP A 201 -5.32 -15.23 14.26
C ASP A 201 -6.52 -15.53 15.17
N ALA A 202 -6.80 -14.68 16.16
CA ALA A 202 -8.01 -14.78 16.97
C ALA A 202 -9.27 -14.49 16.14
N LEU A 203 -9.23 -13.44 15.30
CA LEU A 203 -10.31 -13.13 14.36
C LEU A 203 -10.62 -14.33 13.46
N ARG A 204 -9.60 -15.04 12.97
CA ARG A 204 -9.78 -16.25 12.15
C ARG A 204 -10.27 -17.47 12.91
N ALA A 205 -9.98 -17.57 14.20
CA ALA A 205 -10.53 -18.63 15.04
C ALA A 205 -12.06 -18.45 15.19
N GLU A 206 -12.52 -17.20 15.28
CA GLU A 206 -13.94 -16.85 15.36
C GLU A 206 -14.64 -16.86 13.99
N ALA A 207 -13.95 -16.40 12.93
CA ALA A 207 -14.46 -16.28 11.57
C ALA A 207 -13.54 -17.00 10.55
N PRO A 208 -13.54 -18.35 10.51
CA PRO A 208 -12.60 -19.15 9.71
C PRO A 208 -12.80 -19.08 8.18
N HIS A 209 -13.85 -18.41 7.71
CA HIS A 209 -14.06 -18.07 6.31
C HIS A 209 -13.25 -16.84 5.86
N ILE A 210 -12.74 -16.01 6.79
CA ILE A 210 -11.84 -14.88 6.49
C ILE A 210 -10.45 -15.40 6.11
N ARG A 211 -10.32 -15.82 4.84
CA ARG A 211 -9.12 -16.46 4.28
C ARG A 211 -8.34 -15.55 3.33
N ASN A 212 -8.90 -14.39 3.00
CA ASN A 212 -8.39 -13.47 2.00
C ASN A 212 -7.67 -12.26 2.60
N VAL A 213 -7.10 -12.42 3.79
CA VAL A 213 -6.37 -11.38 4.51
C VAL A 213 -4.97 -11.88 4.79
N GLY A 214 -3.98 -11.01 4.78
CA GLY A 214 -2.62 -11.26 5.22
C GLY A 214 -2.10 -10.03 5.95
N LEU A 215 -1.32 -10.25 7.00
CA LEU A 215 -0.60 -9.20 7.68
C LEU A 215 0.89 -9.48 7.54
N TYR A 216 1.64 -8.51 7.03
CA TYR A 216 3.09 -8.57 6.99
C TYR A 216 3.64 -7.71 8.12
N ASN A 217 3.97 -8.38 9.22
CA ASN A 217 4.75 -7.81 10.32
C ASN A 217 6.22 -7.87 9.90
N GLY A 218 6.66 -6.82 9.21
CA GLY A 218 8.05 -6.66 8.75
C GLY A 218 8.97 -6.15 9.86
N TRP A 219 9.88 -5.26 9.48
CA TRP A 219 10.64 -4.43 10.42
C TRP A 219 9.84 -3.20 10.84
N ASP A 220 10.24 -2.57 11.96
CA ASP A 220 9.66 -1.33 12.50
C ASP A 220 9.49 -0.23 11.43
N ARG A 221 10.42 -0.17 10.48
CA ARG A 221 10.34 0.71 9.30
C ARG A 221 10.40 -0.08 8.01
N ILE A 222 9.49 0.22 7.08
CA ILE A 222 9.46 -0.44 5.77
C ILE A 222 10.74 -0.20 4.95
N GLN A 223 11.37 0.96 5.13
CA GLN A 223 12.62 1.34 4.49
C GLN A 223 13.77 0.41 4.91
N GLU A 224 13.70 -0.19 6.09
CA GLU A 224 14.70 -1.10 6.64
C GLU A 224 14.46 -2.55 6.18
N THR A 225 13.25 -2.85 5.70
CA THR A 225 12.87 -4.17 5.21
C THR A 225 13.60 -4.52 3.92
N PRO A 226 14.44 -5.58 3.88
CA PRO A 226 15.02 -6.11 2.66
C PRO A 226 13.95 -6.41 1.62
N GLU A 227 14.13 -5.89 0.41
CA GLU A 227 13.16 -6.01 -0.69
C GLU A 227 12.68 -7.44 -0.95
N TYR A 228 13.58 -8.41 -0.96
CA TYR A 228 13.21 -9.82 -1.18
C TYR A 228 12.23 -10.34 -0.12
N LEU A 229 12.42 -9.98 1.15
CA LEU A 229 11.56 -10.44 2.23
C LEU A 229 10.20 -9.76 2.20
N PHE A 230 10.16 -8.48 1.83
CA PHE A 230 8.91 -7.80 1.52
C PHE A 230 8.15 -8.54 0.42
N TYR A 231 8.77 -8.73 -0.76
CA TYR A 231 8.07 -9.36 -1.90
C TYR A 231 7.64 -10.79 -1.61
N ARG A 232 8.44 -11.57 -0.89
CA ARG A 232 8.06 -12.93 -0.46
C ARG A 232 6.88 -12.89 0.52
N GLY A 233 6.88 -11.94 1.45
CA GLY A 233 5.80 -11.70 2.41
C GLY A 233 4.49 -11.32 1.74
N VAL A 234 4.54 -10.56 0.63
CA VAL A 234 3.35 -10.18 -0.16
C VAL A 234 2.87 -11.34 -1.03
N LEU A 235 3.76 -11.89 -1.85
CA LEU A 235 3.39 -12.80 -2.93
C LEU A 235 3.06 -14.20 -2.43
N GLY A 236 3.64 -14.63 -1.31
CA GLY A 236 3.43 -15.96 -0.75
C GLY A 236 1.98 -16.20 -0.30
N PRO A 237 1.44 -15.41 0.63
CA PRO A 237 0.04 -15.52 1.07
C PRO A 237 -0.94 -15.38 -0.09
N PHE A 238 -0.72 -14.40 -0.97
CA PHE A 238 -1.56 -14.17 -2.14
C PHE A 238 -1.60 -15.37 -3.08
N ALA A 239 -0.44 -15.91 -3.48
CA ALA A 239 -0.37 -17.08 -4.37
C ALA A 239 -1.03 -18.31 -3.75
N ARG A 240 -0.89 -18.52 -2.42
CA ARG A 240 -1.59 -19.61 -1.72
C ARG A 240 -3.10 -19.44 -1.73
N TRP A 241 -3.59 -18.21 -1.54
CA TRP A 241 -5.01 -17.90 -1.61
C TRP A 241 -5.56 -18.15 -3.03
N GLN A 242 -4.87 -17.68 -4.08
CA GLN A 242 -5.26 -17.94 -5.47
C GLN A 242 -5.32 -19.45 -5.77
N ALA A 243 -4.30 -20.20 -5.35
CA ALA A 243 -4.24 -21.65 -5.59
C ALA A 243 -5.38 -22.44 -4.93
N ARG A 244 -5.92 -21.96 -3.80
CA ARG A 244 -7.07 -22.58 -3.13
C ARG A 244 -8.41 -22.26 -3.79
N ARG A 245 -8.48 -21.16 -4.55
CA ARG A 245 -9.69 -20.71 -5.26
C ARG A 245 -9.83 -21.31 -6.65
N SER A 246 -8.70 -21.58 -7.32
CA SER A 246 -8.73 -22.29 -8.59
C SER A 246 -9.26 -23.70 -8.34
N PRO A 247 -10.40 -24.12 -8.95
CA PRO A 247 -10.77 -25.52 -8.94
C PRO A 247 -9.60 -26.29 -9.53
N SER A 248 -9.16 -27.32 -8.82
CA SER A 248 -8.15 -28.23 -9.33
C SER A 248 -8.68 -28.76 -10.67
N THR A 249 -8.13 -28.27 -11.78
CA THR A 249 -8.30 -28.93 -13.07
C THR A 249 -7.63 -30.29 -12.92
N ALA A 250 -8.47 -31.28 -12.61
CA ALA A 250 -8.16 -32.70 -12.75
C ALA A 250 -8.04 -33.04 -14.24
#